data_AF-A0A359E2Q3-F1
#
_entry.id   AF-A0A359E2Q3-F1
#
_cell.length_a   1.000
_cell.length_b   1.000
_cell.length_c   1.000
_cell.angle_alpha   90.00
_cell.angle_beta   90.00
_cell.angle_gamma   90.00
#
_symmetry.space_group_name_H-M   'P 1'
#
loop_
_entity.id
_entity.type
_entity.pdbx_description
1 polymer ?
#
loop_
_entity_poly.entity_id
_entity_poly.type
_entity_poly.pdbx_seq_one_letter_code
_entity_poly.pdbx_strand_id
1 'polypeptide(L)'
;MWYRLRNRFFPIKYPEEVKPSTFQKLKLAPFPDQYTHYLGDNHFQFLNLDQTFKEEINWNYVGHGKLWVYHLNYFDYLHQPEMDWETGEELIESFLQDLQNRPEGLEPYPVSLRTINWIKFLSKHDRYPQEIVDSLYA
;
A
#
# COMPACT_ATOMS: atom_id res chain seq x y z
N MET A 1 22.18 27.17 -17.86
CA MET A 1 22.61 28.58 -17.70
C MET A 1 21.43 29.56 -17.55
N TRP A 2 20.35 29.42 -18.33
CA TRP A 2 19.18 30.32 -18.29
C TRP A 2 18.50 30.45 -16.91
N TYR A 3 18.30 29.34 -16.19
CA TYR A 3 17.67 29.34 -14.85
C TYR A 3 18.42 30.18 -13.80
N ARG A 4 19.76 30.24 -13.87
CA ARG A 4 20.58 31.03 -12.92
C ARG A 4 20.50 32.54 -13.17
N LEU A 5 20.33 32.95 -14.43
CA LEU A 5 20.18 34.35 -14.81
C LEU A 5 18.77 34.87 -14.53
N ARG A 6 17.74 34.03 -14.70
CA ARG A 6 16.34 34.37 -14.43
C ARG A 6 16.13 34.83 -12.98
N ASN A 7 16.66 34.09 -12.00
CA ASN A 7 16.51 34.47 -10.59
C ASN A 7 17.23 35.77 -10.20
N ARG A 8 18.20 36.23 -11.03
CA ARG A 8 18.93 37.49 -10.80
C ARG A 8 18.17 38.71 -11.34
N PHE A 9 17.44 38.56 -12.44
CA PHE A 9 16.66 39.67 -13.05
C PHE A 9 15.17 39.65 -12.66
N PHE A 10 14.64 38.50 -12.28
CA PHE A 10 13.25 38.30 -11.87
C PHE A 10 13.21 37.39 -10.62
N PRO A 11 13.61 37.89 -9.43
CA PRO A 11 13.52 37.11 -8.21
C PRO A 11 12.06 36.77 -7.92
N ILE A 12 11.77 35.48 -7.76
CA ILE A 12 10.46 35.00 -7.31
C ILE A 12 10.30 35.47 -5.86
N LYS A 13 9.41 36.44 -5.63
CA LYS A 13 9.00 36.85 -4.30
C LYS A 13 7.98 35.83 -3.78
N TYR A 14 8.38 35.04 -2.80
CA TYR A 14 7.43 34.22 -2.05
C TYR A 14 6.72 35.15 -1.05
N PRO A 15 5.38 35.13 -0.96
CA PRO A 15 4.69 35.86 0.09
C PRO A 15 5.17 35.36 1.45
N GLU A 16 5.55 36.28 2.35
CA GLU A 16 6.09 35.98 3.69
C GLU A 16 5.09 35.24 4.58
N GLU A 17 3.79 35.36 4.27
CA GLU A 17 2.70 34.71 5.00
C GLU A 17 1.89 33.79 4.09
N VAL A 18 2.46 32.65 3.71
CA VAL A 18 1.60 31.51 3.36
C VAL A 18 0.99 31.03 4.66
N LYS A 19 -0.21 31.51 4.99
CA LYS A 19 -0.98 30.94 6.11
C LYS A 19 -1.04 29.42 5.91
N PRO A 20 -0.64 28.61 6.90
CA PRO A 20 -0.78 27.17 6.78
C PRO A 20 -2.24 26.88 6.47
N SER A 21 -2.48 26.12 5.41
CA SER A 21 -3.82 25.68 5.07
C SER A 21 -4.38 24.92 6.26
N THR A 22 -5.62 25.24 6.66
CA THR A 22 -6.31 24.47 7.69
C THR A 22 -6.50 23.06 7.16
N PHE A 23 -5.81 22.08 7.76
CA PHE A 23 -6.00 20.68 7.40
C PHE A 23 -7.43 20.27 7.77
N GLN A 24 -8.23 19.92 6.77
CA GLN A 24 -9.55 19.36 6.97
C GLN A 24 -9.42 17.84 6.88
N LYS A 25 -9.69 17.12 7.98
CA LYS A 25 -9.76 15.65 7.97
C LYS A 25 -10.86 15.25 6.98
N LEU A 26 -10.46 14.53 5.93
CA LEU A 26 -11.40 13.99 4.96
C LEU A 26 -12.16 12.83 5.59
N LYS A 27 -13.49 12.85 5.47
CA LYS A 27 -14.31 11.67 5.74
C LYS A 27 -14.48 10.93 4.42
N LEU A 28 -13.80 9.79 4.30
CA LEU A 28 -13.92 8.95 3.11
C LEU A 28 -15.30 8.27 3.13
N ALA A 29 -15.93 8.20 1.96
CA ALA A 29 -17.10 7.35 1.79
C ALA A 29 -16.68 5.87 1.95
N PRO A 30 -17.57 4.98 2.42
CA PRO A 30 -17.27 3.56 2.48
C PRO A 30 -16.91 3.04 1.10
N PHE A 31 -15.85 2.24 1.03
CA PHE A 31 -15.44 1.53 -0.18
C PHE A 31 -16.35 0.32 -0.39
N PRO A 32 -16.58 -0.13 -1.64
CA PRO A 32 -17.24 -1.40 -1.86
C PRO A 32 -16.42 -2.54 -1.24
N ASP A 33 -17.10 -3.53 -0.69
CA ASP A 33 -16.45 -4.71 -0.14
C ASP A 33 -15.73 -5.49 -1.27
N GLN A 34 -14.54 -5.98 -0.96
CA GLN A 34 -13.77 -6.84 -1.86
C GLN A 34 -14.19 -8.30 -1.68
N TYR A 35 -14.02 -9.10 -2.73
CA TYR A 35 -14.15 -10.55 -2.61
C TYR A 35 -13.19 -11.12 -1.57
N THR A 36 -13.63 -12.17 -0.88
CA THR A 36 -12.78 -12.92 0.04
C THR A 36 -11.71 -13.65 -0.75
N HIS A 37 -10.46 -13.22 -0.57
CA HIS A 37 -9.30 -13.89 -1.15
C HIS A 37 -8.33 -14.40 -0.10
N TYR A 38 -8.35 -13.83 1.11
CA TYR A 38 -7.63 -14.37 2.25
C TYR A 38 -8.57 -15.22 3.09
N LEU A 39 -8.25 -16.50 3.25
CA LEU A 39 -9.09 -17.49 3.91
C LEU A 39 -8.63 -17.80 5.35
N GLY A 40 -7.65 -17.03 5.86
CA GLY A 40 -6.99 -17.30 7.15
C GLY A 40 -5.77 -18.21 6.99
N ASP A 41 -4.96 -18.33 8.05
CA ASP A 41 -3.83 -19.26 8.13
C ASP A 41 -2.89 -19.24 6.89
N ASN A 42 -2.55 -18.04 6.41
CA ASN A 42 -1.73 -17.84 5.20
C ASN A 42 -2.26 -18.55 3.94
N HIS A 43 -3.57 -18.76 3.84
CA HIS A 43 -4.26 -19.33 2.68
C HIS A 43 -4.88 -18.23 1.83
N PHE A 44 -4.46 -18.20 0.56
CA PHE A 44 -4.95 -17.28 -0.44
C PHE A 44 -5.59 -18.01 -1.61
N GLN A 45 -6.68 -17.44 -2.14
CA GLN A 45 -7.33 -17.88 -3.35
C GLN A 45 -7.44 -16.72 -4.36
N PHE A 46 -6.68 -16.80 -5.45
CA PHE A 46 -6.71 -15.84 -6.55
C PHE A 46 -6.86 -16.57 -7.87
N LEU A 47 -7.67 -16.02 -8.78
CA LEU A 47 -7.84 -16.57 -10.14
C LEU A 47 -8.28 -18.06 -10.16
N ASN A 48 -9.07 -18.48 -9.17
CA ASN A 48 -9.47 -19.88 -8.93
C ASN A 48 -8.28 -20.83 -8.63
N LEU A 49 -7.16 -20.29 -8.16
CA LEU A 49 -5.99 -21.05 -7.72
C LEU A 49 -5.74 -20.78 -6.24
N ASP A 50 -5.67 -21.87 -5.48
CA ASP A 50 -5.40 -21.86 -4.05
C ASP A 50 -3.91 -22.01 -3.76
N GLN A 51 -3.45 -21.30 -2.73
CA GLN A 51 -2.09 -21.42 -2.20
C GLN A 51 -2.11 -21.19 -0.69
N THR A 52 -1.62 -22.18 0.06
CA THR A 52 -1.42 -22.08 1.51
C THR A 52 0.07 -22.06 1.81
N PHE A 53 0.53 -21.12 2.63
CA PHE A 53 1.91 -21.06 3.09
C PHE A 53 2.02 -21.59 4.52
N LYS A 54 2.91 -22.57 4.77
CA LYS A 54 2.96 -23.30 6.04
C LYS A 54 3.61 -22.54 7.20
N GLU A 55 4.62 -21.72 6.90
CA GLU A 55 5.41 -21.01 7.91
C GLU A 55 5.28 -19.51 7.66
N GLU A 56 5.98 -19.02 6.63
CA GLU A 56 5.92 -17.63 6.18
C GLU A 56 5.29 -17.52 4.79
N ILE A 57 4.63 -16.39 4.54
CA ILE A 57 4.09 -16.08 3.22
C ILE A 57 5.26 -15.81 2.27
N ASN A 58 5.37 -16.60 1.21
CA ASN A 58 6.29 -16.30 0.13
C ASN A 58 5.66 -15.25 -0.80
N TRP A 59 6.00 -13.98 -0.53
CA TRP A 59 5.49 -12.83 -1.28
C TRP A 59 5.97 -12.75 -2.74
N ASN A 60 6.96 -13.57 -3.13
CA ASN A 60 7.43 -13.75 -4.51
C ASN A 60 7.06 -15.13 -5.08
N TYR A 61 5.95 -15.73 -4.62
CA TYR A 61 5.52 -17.03 -5.10
C TYR A 61 5.10 -17.01 -6.58
N VAL A 62 6.04 -17.34 -7.47
CA VAL A 62 5.81 -17.41 -8.92
C VAL A 62 5.21 -18.74 -9.39
N GLY A 63 4.90 -19.68 -8.48
CA GLY A 63 4.43 -21.03 -8.83
C GLY A 63 3.12 -21.05 -9.63
N HIS A 64 2.23 -20.08 -9.38
CA HIS A 64 0.98 -19.87 -10.13
C HIS A 64 1.11 -18.79 -11.23
N GLY A 65 2.32 -18.36 -11.53
CA GLY A 65 2.62 -17.33 -12.51
C GLY A 65 2.53 -15.90 -11.98
N LYS A 66 3.02 -14.97 -12.81
CA LYS A 66 3.26 -13.56 -12.43
C LYS A 66 1.98 -12.80 -12.07
N LEU A 67 0.86 -13.07 -12.76
CA LEU A 67 -0.42 -12.43 -12.44
C LEU A 67 -0.92 -12.83 -11.04
N TRP A 68 -0.75 -14.09 -10.66
CA TRP A 68 -1.15 -14.56 -9.33
C TRP A 68 -0.33 -13.88 -8.23
N VAL A 69 0.99 -13.77 -8.41
CA VAL A 69 1.86 -13.07 -7.43
C VAL A 69 1.51 -11.59 -7.33
N TYR A 70 1.07 -10.96 -8.42
CA TYR A 70 0.59 -9.59 -8.37
C TYR A 70 -0.66 -9.45 -7.50
N HIS A 71 -1.65 -10.34 -7.65
CA HIS A 71 -2.83 -10.35 -6.79
C HIS A 71 -2.47 -10.49 -5.31
N LEU A 72 -1.52 -11.39 -4.98
CA LEU A 72 -1.00 -11.51 -3.62
C LEU A 72 -0.45 -10.17 -3.10
N ASN A 73 0.26 -9.43 -3.96
CA ASN A 73 0.91 -8.16 -3.64
C ASN A 73 0.01 -6.92 -3.75
N TYR A 74 -1.25 -7.05 -4.19
CA TYR A 74 -2.19 -5.93 -4.26
C TYR A 74 -2.77 -5.55 -2.91
N PHE A 75 -2.87 -6.49 -1.97
CA PHE A 75 -3.51 -6.26 -0.66
C PHE A 75 -4.95 -5.74 -0.76
N ASP A 76 -5.65 -6.01 -1.86
CA ASP A 76 -7.07 -5.63 -2.00
C ASP A 76 -7.97 -6.44 -1.04
N TYR A 77 -7.56 -7.65 -0.69
CA TYR A 77 -8.18 -8.50 0.34
C TYR A 77 -8.20 -7.88 1.74
N LEU A 78 -7.44 -6.81 2.01
CA LEU A 78 -7.61 -6.01 3.24
C LEU A 78 -9.00 -5.36 3.34
N HIS A 79 -9.76 -5.34 2.25
CA HIS A 79 -11.10 -4.76 2.16
C HIS A 79 -12.21 -5.81 2.05
N GLN A 80 -11.93 -7.09 2.32
CA GLN A 80 -12.97 -8.12 2.38
C GLN A 80 -13.84 -7.97 3.66
N PRO A 81 -15.10 -8.43 3.68
CA PRO A 81 -16.04 -8.18 4.77
C PRO A 81 -15.56 -8.58 6.17
N GLU A 82 -14.80 -9.67 6.27
CA GLU A 82 -14.37 -10.26 7.56
C GLU A 82 -12.95 -9.85 7.96
N MET A 83 -12.32 -8.89 7.26
CA MET A 83 -10.98 -8.43 7.63
C MET A 83 -11.03 -7.48 8.83
N ASP A 84 -10.34 -7.87 9.91
CA ASP A 84 -10.08 -7.02 11.07
C ASP A 84 -8.73 -6.28 10.96
N TRP A 85 -8.46 -5.44 11.97
CA TRP A 85 -7.23 -4.65 11.98
C TRP A 85 -6.01 -5.55 12.19
N GLU A 86 -6.08 -6.40 13.20
CA GLU A 86 -4.98 -7.21 13.71
C GLU A 86 -4.45 -8.14 12.62
N THR A 87 -5.34 -8.85 11.92
CA THR A 87 -4.98 -9.72 10.79
C THR A 87 -4.38 -8.92 9.63
N GLY A 88 -4.98 -7.77 9.29
CA GLY A 88 -4.50 -6.94 8.19
C GLY A 88 -3.13 -6.32 8.47
N GLU A 89 -2.90 -5.87 9.70
CA GLU A 89 -1.61 -5.36 10.18
C GLU A 89 -0.53 -6.45 10.12
N GLU A 90 -0.81 -7.66 10.61
CA GLU A 90 0.13 -8.79 10.53
C GLU A 90 0.53 -9.13 9.09
N LEU A 91 -0.42 -9.09 8.15
CA LEU A 91 -0.13 -9.31 6.72
C LEU A 91 0.77 -8.20 6.15
N ILE A 92 0.53 -6.94 6.52
CA ILE A 92 1.38 -5.82 6.10
C ILE A 92 2.79 -5.92 6.70
N GLU A 93 2.90 -6.20 8.00
CA GLU A 93 4.17 -6.33 8.70
C GLU A 93 5.00 -7.49 8.17
N SER A 94 4.38 -8.67 7.97
CA SER A 94 5.04 -9.79 7.30
C SER A 94 5.49 -9.43 5.88
N PHE A 95 4.82 -8.45 5.24
CA PHE A 95 5.27 -7.93 3.96
C PHE A 95 6.49 -7.01 4.06
N LEU A 96 6.62 -6.27 5.15
CA LEU A 96 7.70 -5.32 5.35
C LEU A 96 9.02 -5.96 5.82
N GLN A 97 8.96 -7.13 6.48
CA GLN A 97 10.13 -7.81 7.05
C GLN A 97 11.32 -7.99 6.09
N ASP A 98 11.07 -8.14 4.79
CA ASP A 98 12.14 -8.26 3.79
C ASP A 98 11.77 -7.57 2.48
N LEU A 99 11.43 -6.28 2.55
CA LEU A 99 10.93 -5.52 1.40
C LEU A 99 11.89 -5.53 0.20
N GLN A 100 13.20 -5.43 0.46
CA GLN A 100 14.22 -5.31 -0.59
C GLN A 100 14.40 -6.57 -1.44
N ASN A 101 14.08 -7.74 -0.89
CA ASN A 101 14.19 -9.02 -1.61
C ASN A 101 12.86 -9.41 -2.29
N ARG A 102 11.98 -8.45 -2.62
CA ARG A 102 10.65 -8.71 -3.22
C ARG A 102 10.47 -8.07 -4.59
N PRO A 103 11.24 -8.49 -5.60
CA PRO A 103 11.27 -7.80 -6.88
C PRO A 103 9.90 -7.79 -7.55
N GLU A 104 9.12 -8.88 -7.51
CA GLU A 104 7.78 -8.93 -8.11
C GLU A 104 6.80 -7.97 -7.41
N GLY A 105 6.87 -7.89 -6.09
CA GLY A 105 6.05 -6.96 -5.29
C GLY A 105 6.46 -5.50 -5.42
N LEU A 106 7.70 -5.23 -5.80
CA LEU A 106 8.24 -3.88 -6.02
C LEU A 106 8.09 -3.38 -7.46
N GLU A 107 7.51 -4.18 -8.36
CA GLU A 107 7.21 -3.70 -9.69
C GLU A 107 6.18 -2.54 -9.66
N PRO A 108 6.27 -1.57 -10.58
CA PRO A 108 5.47 -0.34 -10.51
C PRO A 108 3.95 -0.58 -10.40
N TYR A 109 3.46 -1.65 -11.02
CA TYR A 109 2.04 -1.96 -11.04
C TYR A 109 1.53 -2.48 -9.69
N PRO A 110 2.07 -3.57 -9.10
CA PRO A 110 1.76 -3.96 -7.72
C PRO A 110 1.93 -2.86 -6.68
N VAL A 111 3.02 -2.07 -6.76
CA VAL A 111 3.25 -0.94 -5.85
C VAL A 111 2.09 0.05 -5.89
N SER A 112 1.65 0.44 -7.09
CA SER A 112 0.56 1.42 -7.25
C SER A 112 -0.75 0.96 -6.58
N LEU A 113 -1.13 -0.31 -6.75
CA LEU A 113 -2.33 -0.87 -6.12
C LEU A 113 -2.16 -1.04 -4.62
N ARG A 114 -1.02 -1.59 -4.17
CA ARG A 114 -0.73 -1.80 -2.75
C ARG A 114 -0.79 -0.50 -1.97
N THR A 115 -0.15 0.56 -2.47
CA THR A 115 -0.16 1.88 -1.84
C THR A 115 -1.59 2.39 -1.62
N ILE A 116 -2.47 2.27 -2.63
CA ILE A 116 -3.86 2.71 -2.50
C ILE A 116 -4.62 1.85 -1.47
N ASN A 117 -4.47 0.53 -1.52
CA ASN A 117 -5.19 -0.37 -0.61
C ASN A 117 -4.72 -0.21 0.85
N TRP A 118 -3.42 -0.02 1.08
CA TRP A 118 -2.90 0.30 2.40
C TRP A 118 -3.44 1.63 2.93
N ILE A 119 -3.41 2.71 2.13
CA ILE A 119 -3.97 4.01 2.54
C ILE A 119 -5.45 3.88 2.91
N LYS A 120 -6.23 3.12 2.12
CA LYS A 120 -7.65 2.87 2.41
C LYS A 120 -7.83 2.07 3.71
N PHE A 121 -7.02 1.06 3.95
CA PHE A 121 -7.09 0.21 5.14
C PHE A 121 -6.77 1.03 6.40
N LEU A 122 -5.63 1.73 6.40
CA LEU A 122 -5.23 2.63 7.48
C LEU A 122 -6.32 3.68 7.76
N SER A 123 -6.90 4.27 6.71
CA SER A 123 -7.98 5.25 6.85
C SER A 123 -9.30 4.67 7.35
N LYS A 124 -9.65 3.44 6.96
CA LYS A 124 -10.86 2.74 7.43
C LYS A 124 -10.79 2.48 8.93
N HIS A 125 -9.60 2.11 9.43
CA HIS A 125 -9.39 1.78 10.84
C HIS A 125 -8.96 2.99 11.70
N ASP A 126 -8.70 4.16 11.09
CA ASP A 126 -8.19 5.38 11.74
C ASP A 126 -6.91 5.12 12.55
N ARG A 127 -6.02 4.28 12.00
CA ARG A 127 -4.74 3.86 12.60
C ARG A 127 -3.61 4.07 11.58
N TYR A 128 -2.51 4.64 12.04
CA TYR A 128 -1.39 5.04 11.18
C TYR A 128 -0.04 4.69 11.82
N PRO A 129 0.34 3.41 11.90
CA PRO A 129 1.66 3.02 12.41
C PRO A 129 2.77 3.67 11.58
N GLN A 130 3.74 4.30 12.24
CA GLN A 130 4.76 5.10 11.56
C GLN A 130 5.58 4.27 10.57
N GLU A 131 5.93 3.02 10.92
CA GLU A 131 6.68 2.11 10.05
C GLU A 131 5.95 1.80 8.74
N ILE A 132 4.66 1.49 8.82
CA ILE A 132 3.82 1.26 7.63
C ILE A 132 3.71 2.55 6.80
N VAL A 133 3.49 3.70 7.45
CA VAL A 133 3.37 4.99 6.76
C VAL A 133 4.67 5.37 6.05
N ASP A 134 5.82 5.19 6.70
CA ASP A 134 7.12 5.51 6.12
C ASP A 134 7.44 4.62 4.91
N SER A 135 7.03 3.35 4.96
CA SER A 135 7.21 2.41 3.84
C SER A 135 6.42 2.78 2.57
N LEU A 136 5.41 3.65 2.66
CA LEU A 136 4.68 4.16 1.49
C LEU A 136 5.49 5.18 0.66
N TYR A 137 6.54 5.76 1.26
CA TYR A 137 7.39 6.78 0.64
C TYR A 137 8.80 6.29 0.33
N ALA A 138 9.13 5.05 0.69
CA ALA A 138 10.44 4.43 0.55
C ALA A 138 10.73 3.92 -0.87
#